data_AF-A0A101GXT7-F1
#
_entry.id   AF-A0A101GXT7-F1
#
_cell.length_a   1.000
_cell.length_b   1.000
_cell.length_c   1.000
_cell.angle_alpha   90.00
_cell.angle_beta   90.00
_cell.angle_gamma   90.00
#
_symmetry.space_group_name_H-M   'P 1'
#
loop_
_entity.id
_entity.type
_entity.pdbx_description
1 polymer ?
#
loop_
_entity_poly.entity_id
_entity_poly.type
_entity_poly.pdbx_seq_one_letter_code
_entity_poly.pdbx_strand_id
1 'polypeptide(L)' 'MINLKYSLVIEATKDLTFFTFYSPNVEGFTGVGYSIEDCIYQDRWGMEEYLNLFKR' A
#
# COMPACT_ATOMS: atom_id res chain seq x y z
N MET A 1 -4.59 -9.58 -14.80
CA MET A 1 -3.35 -9.71 -14.01
C MET A 1 -3.10 -8.38 -13.32
N ILE A 2 -3.00 -8.38 -12.00
CA ILE A 2 -2.69 -7.18 -11.22
C ILE A 2 -1.21 -6.86 -11.45
N ASN A 3 -0.90 -5.64 -11.91
CA ASN A 3 0.46 -5.21 -12.22
C ASN A 3 1.01 -4.35 -11.07
N LEU A 4 1.52 -5.00 -10.03
CA LEU A 4 2.19 -4.33 -8.91
C LEU A 4 3.66 -4.07 -9.26
N LYS A 5 4.09 -2.80 -9.18
CA LYS A 5 5.50 -2.41 -9.39
C LYS A 5 6.40 -2.81 -8.22
N TYR A 6 5.81 -2.90 -7.02
CA TYR A 6 6.50 -3.23 -5.77
C TYR A 6 5.75 -4.31 -5.02
N SER A 7 6.45 -5.03 -4.15
CA SER A 7 5.82 -6.00 -3.25
C SER A 7 4.90 -5.26 -2.27
N LEU A 8 3.68 -5.78 -2.11
CA LEU A 8 2.69 -5.28 -1.18
C LEU A 8 2.35 -6.39 -0.19
N VAL A 9 2.43 -6.10 1.10
CA VAL A 9 1.96 -6.98 2.17
C VAL A 9 0.67 -6.38 2.71
N ILE A 10 -0.41 -7.16 2.66
CA ILE A 10 -1.71 -6.78 3.21
C ILE A 10 -1.95 -7.66 4.44
N GLU A 11 -2.22 -7.02 5.57
CA GLU A 11 -2.48 -7.66 6.85
C GLU A 11 -3.93 -7.43 7.27
N ALA A 12 -4.60 -8.52 7.63
CA ALA A 12 -5.90 -8.44 8.27
C ALA A 12 -5.71 -7.94 9.71
N THR A 13 -6.42 -6.87 10.07
CA THR A 13 -6.37 -6.34 11.43
C THR A 13 -7.40 -7.03 12.32
N LYS A 14 -7.35 -6.75 13.63
CA LYS A 14 -8.39 -7.22 14.57
C LYS A 14 -9.76 -6.62 14.27
N ASP A 15 -9.79 -5.47 13.59
CA ASP A 15 -11.00 -4.84 13.12
C ASP A 15 -11.31 -5.34 11.71
N LEU A 16 -12.45 -6.00 11.55
CA LEU A 16 -12.86 -6.58 10.27
C LEU A 16 -13.31 -5.53 9.25
N THR A 17 -13.35 -4.26 9.63
CA THR A 17 -13.74 -3.17 8.74
C THR A 17 -12.58 -2.69 7.86
N PHE A 18 -11.32 -2.95 8.22
CA PHE A 18 -10.18 -2.50 7.42
C PHE A 18 -8.97 -3.44 7.46
N PHE A 19 -8.20 -3.34 6.39
CA PHE A 19 -6.91 -3.97 6.20
C PHE A 19 -5.83 -2.91 6.30
N THR A 20 -4.70 -3.28 6.90
CA THR A 20 -3.48 -2.49 6.81
C THR A 20 -2.61 -3.05 5.71
N PHE A 21 -1.85 -2.20 5.05
CA PHE A 21 -0.87 -2.66 4.08
C PHE A 21 0.40 -1.84 4.16
N TYR A 22 1.50 -2.46 3.77
CA TYR A 22 2.80 -1.83 3.71
C TYR A 22 3.64 -2.47 2.61
N SER A 23 4.70 -1.78 2.19
CA SER A 23 5.67 -2.36 1.29
C SER A 23 7.00 -2.61 2.01
N PRO A 24 7.51 -3.85 1.99
CA PRO A 24 8.81 -4.15 2.59
C PRO A 24 9.97 -3.49 1.83
N ASN A 25 9.74 -3.04 0.60
CA ASN A 25 10.77 -2.44 -0.24
C ASN A 25 10.87 -0.91 -0.07
N VAL A 26 9.87 -0.29 0.56
CA VAL A 26 9.80 1.17 0.73
C VAL A 26 9.57 1.49 2.19
N GLU A 27 10.66 1.86 2.86
CA GLU A 27 10.65 2.20 4.27
C GLU A 27 9.76 3.43 4.54
N GLY A 28 8.87 3.30 5.52
CA GLY A 28 7.91 4.34 5.89
C GLY A 28 6.64 4.40 5.04
N PHE A 29 6.48 3.56 4.02
CA PHE A 29 5.24 3.47 3.26
C PHE A 29 4.25 2.47 3.90
N THR A 30 3.17 3.00 4.45
CA THR A 30 2.08 2.24 5.07
C THR A 30 0.73 2.88 4.74
N GLY A 31 -0.32 2.09 4.61
CA GLY A 31 -1.68 2.57 4.35
C GLY A 31 -2.77 1.66 4.91
N VAL A 32 -4.03 2.09 4.75
CA VAL A 32 -5.22 1.39 5.23
C VAL A 32 -6.26 1.36 4.11
N GLY A 33 -6.84 0.19 3.85
CA GLY A 33 -7.90 -0.01 2.86
C GLY A 33 -9.07 -0.81 3.43
N TYR A 34 -10.26 -0.61 2.87
CA TYR A 34 -11.48 -1.34 3.30
C TYR A 34 -11.69 -2.64 2.51
N SER A 35 -10.96 -2.81 1.41
CA SER A 35 -10.95 -4.00 0.57
C SER A 35 -9.53 -4.27 0.04
N ILE A 36 -9.28 -5.48 -0.47
CA ILE A 36 -7.99 -5.81 -1.10
C ILE A 36 -7.77 -4.94 -2.33
N GLU A 37 -8.83 -4.68 -3.09
CA GLU A 37 -8.84 -3.80 -4.25
C GLU A 37 -8.47 -2.37 -3.87
N ASP A 38 -9.02 -1.85 -2.76
CA ASP A 38 -8.66 -0.52 -2.24
C ASP A 38 -7.19 -0.46 -1.84
N CYS A 39 -6.67 -1.50 -1.17
CA CYS A 39 -5.25 -1.57 -0.80
C CYS A 39 -4.35 -1.49 -2.03
N ILE A 40 -4.66 -2.24 -3.08
CA ILE A 40 -3.91 -2.24 -4.34
C ILE A 40 -4.03 -0.89 -5.05
N TYR A 41 -5.22 -0.28 -5.04
CA TYR A 41 -5.45 1.01 -5.68
C TYR A 41 -4.66 2.12 -4.97
N GLN A 42 -4.72 2.16 -3.64
CA GLN A 42 -3.99 3.13 -2.83
C GLN A 42 -2.47 2.93 -2.91
N ASP A 43 -1.98 1.68 -2.95
CA ASP A 43 -0.55 1.40 -3.17
C ASP A 43 -0.06 2.02 -4.47
N ARG A 44 -0.79 1.82 -5.58
CA ARG A 44 -0.37 2.27 -6.90
C ARG A 44 -0.14 3.78 -6.99
N TRP A 45 -1.01 4.58 -6.38
CA TRP A 45 -0.89 6.04 -6.39
C TRP A 45 -0.01 6.55 -5.24
N GLY A 46 -0.24 6.05 -4.04
CA GLY A 46 0.45 6.49 -2.83
C GLY A 46 1.95 6.24 -2.87
N MET A 47 2.41 5.15 -3.48
CA MET A 47 3.84 4.87 -3.66
C MET A 47 4.51 5.85 -4.61
N GLU A 48 3.87 6.15 -5.74
CA GLU A 48 4.44 7.06 -6.72
C GLU A 48 4.57 8.47 -6.13
N GLU A 49 3.55 8.91 -5.39
CA GLU A 49 3.62 10.17 -4.63
C GLU A 49 4.70 10.14 -3.55
N TYR A 50 4.75 9.09 -2.73
CA TYR A 50 5.75 8.94 -1.66
C TYR A 50 7.18 8.99 -2.22
N LEU A 51 7.49 8.20 -3.26
CA LEU A 51 8.81 8.20 -3.88
C LEU A 51 9.16 9.53 -4.57
N ASN A 52 8.18 10.27 -5.10
CA ASN A 52 8.40 11.59 -5.66
C ASN A 52 8.79 12.62 -4.60
N LEU A 53 8.35 12.47 -3.34
CA LEU A 53 8.76 13.34 -2.24
C LEU A 53 10.25 13.19 -1.89
N PHE A 54 10.85 12.01 -2.10
CA PHE A 54 12.28 11.75 -1.83
C PHE A 54 13.23 12.16 -2.95
N LYS A 55 12.72 12.51 -4.14
CA LYS A 55 13.55 12.93 -5.30
C LYS A 55 13.94 14.42 -5.28
N ARG A 56 14.00 15.05 -4.10
CA ARG A 56 14.31 16.47 -3.95
C ARG A 56 15.79 16.74 -3.70
#